data_AF-A0A838EQ79-F1
#
_entry.id   AF-A0A838EQ79-F1
#
_cell.length_a   1.000
_cell.length_b   1.000
_cell.length_c   1.000
_cell.angle_alpha   90.00
_cell.angle_beta   90.00
_cell.angle_gamma   90.00
#
_symmetry.space_group_name_H-M   'P 1'
#
loop_
_entity.id
_entity.type
_entity.pdbx_description
1 polymer ?
#
loop_
_entity_poly.entity_id
_entity_poly.type
_entity_poly.pdbx_seq_one_letter_code
_entity_poly.pdbx_strand_id
1 'polypeptide(L)'
;MDRIALITILLALKKPANTILLLVVVISVILSVLSYRLTVGSPASSTTTTPITAPIPTQPPSPTVTPTMIPKKSVAPTPLILPPEDPAQIQGLDAGTFNRADRDYPGISWFRTGYPTCGWGNLKGQTLTNTIQYYHSKGIRVLFVVCQSRNINSIDWNGIAHSHPDAVQCGNEEMKQDPSVAFLYMPPAQFADFYDRCERAIHAINPKTPTLVGSLDPHVAGPDYQLMMGQVNYLNQMQHTMNTTLKRGSWNWHAQALGLIDSWYNGYNGANNLAGVFDFWAQQFNVDVNGGQLGKHLWVVEGTACYKGCGIDGTDPATVAIVHILALISNAETSLRAHVPYFHFSGRDIQQPGDYAPIGVLNLNGRAKGLRQDHSIGAYSLTLTCANNKHVTVTTQLQVLVRLYDRCALPPDYATILSN
;
A
#
# COMPACT_ATOMS: atom_id res chain seq x y z
N MET A 1 -47.79 -48.37 -10.90
CA MET A 1 -48.12 -46.93 -10.74
C MET A 1 -48.69 -46.44 -12.04
N ASP A 2 -49.99 -46.14 -12.08
CA ASP A 2 -50.69 -45.65 -13.26
C ASP A 2 -50.15 -44.30 -13.73
N ARG A 3 -50.08 -44.09 -15.06
CA ARG A 3 -49.67 -42.80 -15.67
C ARG A 3 -50.47 -41.60 -15.14
N ILE A 4 -51.71 -41.83 -14.71
CA ILE A 4 -52.59 -40.80 -14.13
C ILE A 4 -52.13 -40.38 -12.73
N ALA A 5 -51.60 -41.29 -11.92
CA ALA A 5 -51.06 -40.98 -10.59
C ALA A 5 -49.76 -40.15 -10.68
N LEU A 6 -48.90 -40.42 -11.66
CA LEU A 6 -47.65 -39.68 -11.87
C LEU A 6 -47.90 -38.23 -12.33
N ILE A 7 -48.87 -38.02 -13.22
CA ILE A 7 -49.25 -36.69 -13.72
C ILE A 7 -49.90 -35.85 -12.60
N THR A 8 -50.69 -36.49 -11.72
CA THR A 8 -51.33 -35.80 -10.59
C THR A 8 -50.30 -35.36 -9.54
N ILE A 9 -49.28 -36.17 -9.27
CA ILE A 9 -48.16 -35.82 -8.37
C ILE A 9 -47.30 -34.69 -8.96
N LEU A 10 -47.01 -34.72 -10.27
CA LEU A 10 -46.26 -33.65 -10.96
C LEU A 10 -47.03 -32.31 -11.01
N LEU A 11 -48.36 -32.35 -11.16
CA LEU A 11 -49.21 -31.16 -11.09
C LEU A 11 -49.34 -30.62 -9.66
N ALA A 12 -49.36 -31.49 -8.65
CA ALA A 12 -49.36 -31.11 -7.24
C ALA A 12 -48.02 -30.52 -6.79
N LEU A 13 -46.89 -30.95 -7.35
CA LEU A 13 -45.55 -30.39 -7.09
C LEU A 13 -45.29 -29.05 -7.78
N LYS A 14 -45.95 -28.77 -8.93
CA LYS A 14 -45.84 -27.48 -9.64
C LYS A 14 -46.41 -26.29 -8.86
N LYS A 15 -47.45 -26.50 -8.03
CA LYS A 15 -48.08 -25.43 -7.23
C LYS A 15 -47.17 -24.88 -6.12
N PRO A 16 -46.56 -25.69 -5.24
CA PRO A 16 -45.63 -25.21 -4.22
C PRO A 16 -44.30 -24.77 -4.84
N ALA A 17 -43.79 -25.45 -5.87
CA ALA A 17 -42.53 -25.06 -6.52
C ALA A 17 -42.61 -23.68 -7.19
N ASN A 18 -43.70 -23.38 -7.89
CA ASN A 18 -43.90 -22.05 -8.48
C ASN A 18 -44.10 -20.97 -7.40
N THR A 19 -44.76 -21.31 -6.29
CA THR A 19 -44.95 -20.39 -5.16
C THR A 19 -43.62 -20.09 -4.47
N ILE A 20 -42.78 -21.11 -4.26
CA ILE A 20 -41.43 -20.97 -3.70
C ILE A 20 -40.53 -20.18 -4.64
N LEU A 21 -40.55 -20.46 -5.94
CA LEU A 21 -39.77 -19.71 -6.93
C LEU A 21 -40.19 -18.24 -6.97
N LEU A 22 -41.50 -17.94 -6.93
CA LEU A 22 -42.01 -16.59 -6.88
C LEU A 22 -41.56 -15.87 -5.61
N LEU A 23 -41.62 -16.53 -4.45
CA LEU A 23 -41.10 -16.02 -3.18
C LEU A 23 -39.60 -15.74 -3.23
N VAL A 24 -38.81 -16.65 -3.78
CA VAL A 24 -37.36 -16.47 -3.92
C VAL A 24 -37.05 -15.30 -4.85
N VAL A 25 -37.75 -15.16 -5.98
CA VAL A 25 -37.58 -14.02 -6.90
C VAL A 25 -37.98 -12.71 -6.23
N VAL A 26 -39.12 -12.65 -5.55
CA VAL A 26 -39.58 -11.46 -4.82
C VAL A 26 -38.61 -11.08 -3.70
N ILE A 27 -38.15 -12.05 -2.90
CA ILE A 27 -37.15 -11.81 -1.85
C ILE A 27 -35.82 -11.35 -2.46
N SER A 28 -35.38 -11.95 -3.58
CA SER A 28 -34.14 -11.57 -4.26
C SER A 28 -34.21 -10.16 -4.83
N VAL A 29 -35.36 -9.77 -5.40
CA VAL A 29 -35.62 -8.40 -5.87
C VAL A 29 -35.67 -7.43 -4.69
N ILE A 30 -36.37 -7.77 -3.60
CA ILE A 30 -36.44 -6.94 -2.39
C ILE A 30 -35.04 -6.76 -1.78
N LEU A 31 -34.26 -7.83 -1.66
CA LEU A 31 -32.87 -7.79 -1.17
C LEU A 31 -31.97 -7.01 -2.13
N SER A 32 -32.17 -7.11 -3.44
CA SER A 32 -31.42 -6.34 -4.44
C SER A 32 -31.77 -4.84 -4.38
N VAL A 33 -33.04 -4.49 -4.19
CA VAL A 33 -33.51 -3.11 -4.03
C VAL A 33 -33.09 -2.52 -2.69
N LEU A 34 -33.13 -3.29 -1.61
CA LEU A 34 -32.60 -2.88 -0.30
C LEU A 34 -31.09 -2.71 -0.36
N SER A 35 -30.38 -3.66 -0.97
CA SER A 35 -28.95 -3.53 -1.23
C SER A 35 -28.66 -2.28 -2.06
N TYR A 36 -29.39 -2.04 -3.17
CA TYR A 36 -29.28 -0.82 -3.99
C TYR A 36 -29.63 0.46 -3.22
N ARG A 37 -30.62 0.46 -2.33
CA ARG A 37 -30.97 1.62 -1.49
C ARG A 37 -29.92 1.88 -0.41
N LEU A 38 -29.27 0.82 0.09
CA LEU A 38 -28.13 0.89 1.02
C LEU A 38 -26.83 1.29 0.32
N THR A 39 -26.65 0.96 -0.97
CA THR A 39 -25.42 1.25 -1.74
C THR A 39 -25.50 2.50 -2.64
N VAL A 40 -26.69 2.95 -3.03
CA VAL A 40 -26.87 4.05 -4.02
C VAL A 40 -27.92 5.08 -3.56
N GLY A 41 -28.74 4.77 -2.56
CA GLY A 41 -30.00 5.49 -2.28
C GLY A 41 -29.95 6.69 -1.33
N SER A 42 -28.79 7.05 -0.77
CA SER A 42 -28.67 8.30 0.01
C SER A 42 -28.04 9.37 -0.87
N PRO A 43 -28.77 10.42 -1.28
CA PRO A 43 -28.13 11.57 -1.90
C PRO A 43 -27.20 12.20 -0.87
N ALA A 44 -25.89 12.05 -1.09
CA ALA A 44 -24.89 12.81 -0.37
C ALA A 44 -25.26 14.30 -0.50
N SER A 45 -25.41 14.97 0.64
CA SER A 45 -25.53 16.42 0.65
C SER A 45 -24.36 16.98 -0.13
N SER A 46 -24.65 17.79 -1.15
CA SER A 46 -23.67 18.45 -1.98
C SER A 46 -22.92 19.50 -1.16
N THR A 47 -21.94 19.07 -0.37
CA THR A 47 -20.87 19.95 0.11
C THR A 47 -19.96 20.21 -1.08
N THR A 48 -20.13 21.38 -1.68
CA THR A 48 -19.19 21.96 -2.63
C THR A 48 -17.84 22.10 -1.93
N THR A 49 -16.92 21.16 -2.16
CA THR A 49 -15.53 21.26 -1.72
C THR A 49 -14.87 22.39 -2.51
N THR A 50 -14.56 23.48 -1.83
CA THR A 50 -13.69 24.55 -2.33
C THR A 50 -12.35 23.94 -2.80
N PRO A 51 -11.82 24.33 -3.98
CA PRO A 51 -10.50 23.92 -4.41
C PRO A 51 -9.44 24.34 -3.39
N ILE A 52 -8.63 23.37 -2.97
CA ILE A 52 -7.49 23.59 -2.07
C ILE A 52 -6.48 24.47 -2.81
N THR A 53 -6.41 25.74 -2.43
CA THR A 53 -5.44 26.70 -2.99
C THR A 53 -4.17 26.66 -2.13
N ALA A 54 -3.03 26.40 -2.77
CA ALA A 54 -1.74 26.13 -2.14
C ALA A 54 -1.12 27.36 -1.42
N PRO A 55 -0.48 27.17 -0.25
CA PRO A 55 0.66 27.96 0.17
C PRO A 55 1.96 27.27 -0.29
N ILE A 56 2.90 28.08 -0.79
CA ILE A 56 4.24 27.68 -1.20
C ILE A 56 5.02 27.14 0.02
N PRO A 57 5.59 25.92 -0.02
CA PRO A 57 6.36 25.37 1.10
C PRO A 57 7.65 26.14 1.36
N THR A 58 7.90 26.47 2.63
CA THR A 58 9.17 27.02 3.11
C THR A 58 10.09 25.88 3.56
N GLN A 59 11.36 25.87 3.12
CA GLN A 59 12.32 24.80 3.38
C GLN A 59 12.71 24.69 4.87
N PRO A 60 12.90 23.45 5.40
CA PRO A 60 13.69 23.22 6.60
C PRO A 60 15.21 23.17 6.30
N PRO A 61 16.07 23.50 7.28
CA PRO A 61 17.52 23.63 7.08
C PRO A 61 18.23 22.27 6.87
N SER A 62 19.31 22.32 6.08
CA SER A 62 20.16 21.20 5.68
C SER A 62 20.97 20.62 6.86
N PRO A 63 21.11 19.28 7.00
CA PRO A 63 21.92 18.69 8.05
C PRO A 63 23.43 18.84 7.77
N THR A 64 24.18 19.17 8.81
CA THR A 64 25.65 19.32 8.79
C THR A 64 26.33 17.95 8.80
N VAL A 65 27.24 17.72 7.85
CA VAL A 65 28.04 16.49 7.74
C VAL A 65 29.20 16.53 8.74
N THR A 66 29.29 15.51 9.61
CA THR A 66 30.41 15.33 10.56
C THR A 66 31.46 14.37 9.98
N PRO A 67 32.78 14.54 10.24
CA PRO A 67 33.83 13.81 9.54
C PRO A 67 34.04 12.35 9.98
N THR A 68 34.51 11.56 9.02
CA THR A 68 34.87 10.13 9.04
C THR A 68 35.92 9.74 10.09
N MET A 69 35.66 8.68 10.86
CA MET A 69 36.66 8.00 11.70
C MET A 69 37.39 6.87 10.95
N ILE A 70 38.69 6.75 11.21
CA ILE A 70 39.63 5.75 10.69
C ILE A 70 39.47 4.40 11.44
N PRO A 71 39.61 3.22 10.79
CA PRO A 71 39.23 1.93 11.39
C PRO A 71 40.26 1.39 12.38
N LYS A 72 39.80 0.93 13.54
CA LYS A 72 40.57 0.09 14.49
C LYS A 72 40.07 -1.36 14.40
N LYS A 73 41.03 -2.28 14.52
CA LYS A 73 41.01 -3.73 14.25
C LYS A 73 39.84 -4.54 14.87
N SER A 74 39.14 -5.28 13.99
CA SER A 74 38.42 -6.56 14.14
C SER A 74 37.97 -7.02 15.54
N VAL A 75 36.80 -6.51 15.96
CA VAL A 75 35.78 -7.26 16.70
C VAL A 75 34.70 -7.62 15.68
N ALA A 76 33.94 -8.70 15.85
CA ALA A 76 32.82 -9.03 14.95
C ALA A 76 32.03 -7.73 14.64
N PRO A 77 31.82 -7.37 13.35
CA PRO A 77 31.33 -6.05 13.02
C PRO A 77 29.98 -5.83 13.72
N THR A 78 29.94 -4.88 14.65
CA THR A 78 28.69 -4.45 15.27
C THR A 78 27.72 -4.09 14.15
N PRO A 79 26.47 -4.59 14.18
CA PRO A 79 25.48 -4.23 13.18
C PRO A 79 25.41 -2.70 13.04
N LEU A 80 25.56 -2.20 11.83
CA LEU A 80 25.29 -0.82 11.50
C LEU A 80 23.78 -0.61 11.65
N ILE A 81 23.40 0.35 12.50
CA ILE A 81 22.01 0.75 12.74
C ILE A 81 21.92 2.22 12.34
N LEU A 82 21.04 2.54 11.41
CA LEU A 82 20.80 3.92 11.00
C LEU A 82 19.94 4.63 12.07
N PRO A 83 20.13 5.93 12.30
CA PRO A 83 19.32 6.67 13.27
C PRO A 83 17.84 6.68 12.85
N PRO A 84 16.86 6.82 13.76
CA PRO A 84 15.47 7.00 13.38
C PRO A 84 15.27 8.18 12.44
N GLU A 85 14.31 8.07 11.54
CA GLU A 85 13.95 9.11 10.58
C GLU A 85 12.55 9.64 10.86
N ASP A 86 12.34 10.93 10.58
CA ASP A 86 11.01 11.54 10.64
C ASP A 86 10.10 10.88 9.59
N PRO A 87 8.90 10.38 9.96
CA PRO A 87 7.93 9.83 9.03
C PRO A 87 7.69 10.70 7.78
N ALA A 88 7.76 12.03 7.90
CA ALA A 88 7.62 12.95 6.78
C ALA A 88 8.70 12.83 5.68
N GLN A 89 9.83 12.18 5.98
CA GLN A 89 10.94 11.95 5.06
C GLN A 89 11.00 10.50 4.54
N ILE A 90 10.13 9.62 5.03
CA ILE A 90 10.11 8.21 4.63
C ILE A 90 9.45 8.10 3.26
N GLN A 91 10.28 8.00 2.22
CA GLN A 91 9.87 7.86 0.84
C GLN A 91 10.63 6.70 0.22
N GLY A 92 9.90 5.69 -0.22
CA GLY A 92 10.47 4.41 -0.60
C GLY A 92 9.82 3.79 -1.82
N LEU A 93 10.24 2.57 -2.11
CA LEU A 93 9.73 1.78 -3.22
C LEU A 93 9.77 0.30 -2.84
N ASP A 94 8.82 -0.46 -3.37
CA ASP A 94 8.85 -1.91 -3.27
C ASP A 94 9.96 -2.48 -4.17
N ALA A 95 11.04 -2.91 -3.52
CA ALA A 95 12.21 -3.50 -4.15
C ALA A 95 12.11 -5.03 -4.26
N GLY A 96 10.97 -5.64 -3.93
CA GLY A 96 10.76 -7.08 -3.96
C GLY A 96 11.68 -7.82 -3.00
N THR A 97 12.17 -9.00 -3.40
CA THR A 97 13.06 -9.84 -2.59
C THR A 97 14.52 -9.82 -3.06
N PHE A 98 14.91 -8.81 -3.86
CA PHE A 98 16.25 -8.71 -4.42
C PHE A 98 17.27 -8.18 -3.40
N ASN A 99 18.47 -8.76 -3.39
CA ASN A 99 19.53 -8.44 -2.43
C ASN A 99 20.51 -7.34 -2.89
N ARG A 100 20.23 -6.66 -4.01
CA ARG A 100 21.05 -5.58 -4.63
C ARG A 100 20.20 -4.53 -5.35
N ALA A 101 19.05 -4.19 -4.77
CA ALA A 101 18.10 -3.24 -5.34
C ALA A 101 18.69 -1.82 -5.51
N ASP A 102 19.75 -1.49 -4.77
CA ASP A 102 20.50 -0.23 -4.88
C ASP A 102 21.03 0.07 -6.29
N ARG A 103 21.29 -0.98 -7.08
CA ARG A 103 21.77 -0.85 -8.46
C ARG A 103 20.68 -0.46 -9.44
N ASP A 104 19.46 -0.89 -9.16
CA ASP A 104 18.31 -0.72 -10.05
C ASP A 104 17.55 0.57 -9.74
N TYR A 105 17.60 1.03 -8.49
CA TYR A 105 16.85 2.18 -8.00
C TYR A 105 17.76 3.28 -7.43
N PRO A 106 18.67 3.86 -8.22
CA PRO A 106 19.52 4.96 -7.75
C PRO A 106 18.67 6.15 -7.29
N GLY A 107 18.96 6.67 -6.10
CA GLY A 107 18.26 7.81 -5.51
C GLY A 107 17.10 7.45 -4.58
N ILE A 108 16.73 6.17 -4.46
CA ILE A 108 15.77 5.71 -3.46
C ILE A 108 16.49 5.42 -2.14
N SER A 109 15.99 5.98 -1.03
CA SER A 109 16.58 5.84 0.31
C SER A 109 15.88 4.79 1.18
N TRP A 110 14.69 4.33 0.81
CA TRP A 110 13.95 3.28 1.50
C TRP A 110 13.52 2.16 0.57
N PHE A 111 13.82 0.93 0.96
CA PHE A 111 13.33 -0.26 0.29
C PHE A 111 12.34 -0.99 1.17
N ARG A 112 11.16 -1.25 0.60
CA ARG A 112 10.24 -2.26 1.10
C ARG A 112 10.65 -3.61 0.52
N THR A 113 10.85 -4.61 1.38
CA THR A 113 11.31 -5.94 0.97
C THR A 113 10.70 -7.04 1.84
N GLY A 114 10.39 -8.18 1.23
CA GLY A 114 9.61 -9.24 1.86
C GLY A 114 10.41 -10.42 2.40
N TYR A 115 9.97 -10.95 3.54
CA TYR A 115 10.32 -12.28 4.02
C TYR A 115 9.76 -13.35 3.06
N PRO A 116 10.33 -14.58 3.00
CA PRO A 116 9.84 -15.64 2.13
C PRO A 116 8.38 -16.08 2.33
N THR A 117 7.68 -15.61 3.37
CA THR A 117 6.24 -15.81 3.51
C THR A 117 5.41 -14.87 2.63
N CYS A 118 6.00 -13.77 2.15
CA CYS A 118 5.36 -12.78 1.28
C CYS A 118 5.52 -13.05 -0.22
N GLY A 119 6.06 -14.20 -0.60
CA GLY A 119 6.30 -14.54 -1.99
C GLY A 119 7.59 -15.33 -2.18
N TRP A 120 8.17 -15.21 -3.37
CA TRP A 120 9.35 -15.97 -3.75
C TRP A 120 10.63 -15.32 -3.22
N GLY A 121 11.51 -16.11 -2.60
CA GLY A 121 12.82 -15.62 -2.16
C GLY A 121 13.42 -16.42 -1.02
N ASN A 122 14.63 -16.04 -0.62
CA ASN A 122 15.38 -16.64 0.48
C ASN A 122 15.92 -15.59 1.48
N LEU A 123 15.26 -14.43 1.55
CA LEU A 123 15.64 -13.31 2.41
C LEU A 123 15.33 -13.61 3.89
N LYS A 124 16.09 -14.55 4.47
CA LYS A 124 15.99 -15.05 5.85
C LYS A 124 17.39 -15.37 6.40
N GLY A 125 17.50 -15.51 7.72
CA GLY A 125 18.76 -15.84 8.40
C GLY A 125 19.91 -14.92 7.98
N GLN A 126 21.09 -15.48 7.72
CA GLN A 126 22.28 -14.68 7.37
C GLN A 126 22.10 -13.86 6.08
N THR A 127 21.33 -14.35 5.11
CA THR A 127 21.06 -13.59 3.87
C THR A 127 20.32 -12.29 4.18
N LEU A 128 19.30 -12.35 5.03
CA LEU A 128 18.57 -11.16 5.49
C LEU A 128 19.51 -10.17 6.20
N THR A 129 20.28 -10.64 7.19
CA THR A 129 21.23 -9.80 7.92
C THR A 129 22.24 -9.15 6.99
N ASN A 130 22.84 -9.91 6.08
CA ASN A 130 23.81 -9.36 5.12
C ASN A 130 23.19 -8.32 4.19
N THR A 131 21.95 -8.54 3.75
CA THR A 131 21.24 -7.61 2.87
C THR A 131 20.91 -6.30 3.58
N ILE A 132 20.35 -6.34 4.80
CA ILE A 132 20.05 -5.12 5.56
C ILE A 132 21.34 -4.36 5.88
N GLN A 133 22.38 -5.05 6.33
CA GLN A 133 23.67 -4.42 6.62
C GLN A 133 24.35 -3.83 5.38
N TYR A 134 24.19 -4.47 4.22
CA TYR A 134 24.63 -3.92 2.94
C TYR A 134 23.87 -2.62 2.62
N TYR A 135 22.54 -2.59 2.73
CA TYR A 135 21.75 -1.37 2.49
C TYR A 135 22.09 -0.26 3.48
N HIS A 136 22.23 -0.58 4.78
CA HIS A 136 22.65 0.39 5.78
C HIS A 136 24.02 1.00 5.46
N SER A 137 24.98 0.21 4.95
CA SER A 137 26.30 0.71 4.54
C SER A 137 26.25 1.72 3.38
N LYS A 138 25.11 1.80 2.68
CA LYS A 138 24.81 2.75 1.61
C LYS A 138 23.89 3.88 2.06
N GLY A 139 23.50 3.91 3.34
CA GLY A 139 22.50 4.84 3.86
C GLY A 139 21.07 4.53 3.39
N ILE A 140 20.82 3.31 2.90
CA ILE A 140 19.50 2.85 2.47
C ILE A 140 18.83 2.10 3.62
N ARG A 141 17.56 2.40 3.87
CA ARG A 141 16.74 1.86 4.95
C ARG A 141 15.79 0.77 4.47
N VAL A 142 15.33 -0.06 5.38
CA VAL A 142 14.51 -1.23 5.08
C VAL A 142 13.19 -1.22 5.87
N LEU A 143 12.08 -1.14 5.14
CA LEU A 143 10.77 -1.60 5.62
C LEU A 143 10.65 -3.10 5.32
N PHE A 144 10.77 -3.94 6.34
CA PHE A 144 10.75 -5.39 6.18
C PHE A 144 9.33 -5.94 6.33
N VAL A 145 8.83 -6.64 5.31
CA VAL A 145 7.46 -7.17 5.31
C VAL A 145 7.49 -8.64 5.68
N VAL A 146 6.68 -9.04 6.65
CA VAL A 146 6.47 -10.43 7.01
C VAL A 146 5.01 -10.75 6.85
N CYS A 147 4.68 -11.70 5.98
CA CYS A 147 3.33 -12.13 5.74
C CYS A 147 3.05 -13.37 6.58
N GLN A 148 1.78 -13.62 6.84
CA GLN A 148 1.42 -14.81 7.59
C GLN A 148 1.83 -16.09 6.84
N SER A 149 2.06 -17.14 7.60
CA SER A 149 2.24 -18.49 7.06
C SER A 149 1.25 -19.42 7.74
N ARG A 150 0.91 -20.53 7.08
CA ARG A 150 0.08 -21.58 7.69
C ARG A 150 0.67 -22.14 8.99
N ASN A 151 1.97 -21.96 9.19
CA ASN A 151 2.68 -22.35 10.41
C ASN A 151 3.50 -21.16 10.92
N ILE A 152 2.90 -20.31 11.75
CA ILE A 152 3.56 -19.13 12.31
C ILE A 152 4.90 -19.41 13.03
N ASN A 153 5.08 -20.63 13.54
CA ASN A 153 6.33 -21.05 14.18
C ASN A 153 7.47 -21.32 13.18
N SER A 154 7.19 -21.31 11.87
CA SER A 154 8.21 -21.44 10.81
C SER A 154 8.90 -20.11 10.49
N ILE A 155 8.44 -18.99 11.05
CA ILE A 155 9.02 -17.68 10.85
C ILE A 155 10.18 -17.51 11.85
N ASP A 156 11.36 -17.16 11.34
CA ASP A 156 12.54 -16.89 12.15
C ASP A 156 12.47 -15.48 12.73
N TRP A 157 11.57 -15.28 13.69
CA TRP A 157 11.36 -13.99 14.34
C TRP A 157 12.62 -13.43 14.99
N ASN A 158 13.43 -14.31 15.58
CA ASN A 158 14.69 -13.93 16.21
C ASN A 158 15.70 -13.44 15.19
N GLY A 159 15.86 -14.16 14.07
CA GLY A 159 16.72 -13.73 12.97
C GLY A 159 16.28 -12.39 12.40
N ILE A 160 14.98 -12.19 12.15
CA ILE A 160 14.43 -10.92 11.64
C ILE A 160 14.76 -9.77 12.59
N ALA A 161 14.51 -9.92 13.89
CA ALA A 161 14.77 -8.88 14.87
C ALA A 161 16.27 -8.53 14.96
N HIS A 162 17.16 -9.52 14.90
CA HIS A 162 18.62 -9.33 14.92
C HIS A 162 19.21 -8.84 13.60
N SER A 163 18.45 -8.87 12.50
CA SER A 163 18.88 -8.23 11.26
C SER A 163 18.72 -6.71 11.28
N HIS A 164 18.07 -6.15 12.32
CA HIS A 164 17.87 -4.71 12.55
C HIS A 164 17.17 -3.96 11.40
N PRO A 165 15.98 -4.37 10.95
CA PRO A 165 15.20 -3.55 10.00
C PRO A 165 14.84 -2.19 10.60
N ASP A 166 14.75 -1.15 9.76
CA ASP A 166 14.35 0.20 10.18
C ASP A 166 12.86 0.28 10.53
N ALA A 167 12.02 -0.54 9.89
CA ALA A 167 10.63 -0.74 10.20
C ALA A 167 10.18 -2.14 9.79
N VAL A 168 9.10 -2.66 10.39
CA VAL A 168 8.54 -3.97 10.07
C VAL A 168 7.05 -3.84 9.77
N GLN A 169 6.61 -4.32 8.61
CA GLN A 169 5.21 -4.50 8.28
C GLN A 169 4.80 -5.93 8.66
N CYS A 170 3.98 -6.07 9.70
CA CYS A 170 3.47 -7.36 10.17
C CYS A 170 2.15 -7.69 9.46
N GLY A 171 2.26 -8.30 8.28
CA GLY A 171 1.15 -8.73 7.42
C GLY A 171 1.04 -7.93 6.14
N ASN A 172 0.75 -8.58 5.01
CA ASN A 172 0.37 -7.94 3.75
C ASN A 172 -0.99 -8.44 3.22
N GLU A 173 -1.98 -7.54 3.11
CA GLU A 173 -3.33 -7.78 2.56
C GLU A 173 -4.22 -8.77 3.32
N GLU A 174 -3.80 -9.31 4.47
CA GLU A 174 -4.54 -10.43 5.08
C GLU A 174 -5.80 -10.00 5.85
N MET A 175 -6.08 -8.69 5.86
CA MET A 175 -7.34 -8.10 6.33
C MET A 175 -8.32 -7.83 5.19
N LYS A 176 -7.95 -8.14 3.94
CA LYS A 176 -8.79 -7.90 2.76
C LYS A 176 -9.98 -8.85 2.70
N GLN A 177 -11.18 -8.28 2.61
CA GLN A 177 -12.43 -9.03 2.46
C GLN A 177 -12.88 -9.07 1.00
N ASP A 178 -12.03 -9.60 0.13
CA ASP A 178 -12.30 -9.74 -1.31
C ASP A 178 -12.39 -11.23 -1.68
N PRO A 179 -13.52 -11.69 -2.26
CA PRO A 179 -13.68 -13.08 -2.68
C PRO A 179 -12.61 -13.59 -3.65
N SER A 180 -12.05 -12.72 -4.50
CA SER A 180 -11.03 -13.07 -5.49
C SER A 180 -9.68 -13.43 -4.86
N VAL A 181 -9.43 -12.95 -3.65
CA VAL A 181 -8.22 -13.22 -2.86
C VAL A 181 -8.53 -13.72 -1.45
N ALA A 182 -9.69 -14.39 -1.28
CA ALA A 182 -10.14 -14.89 0.02
C ALA A 182 -9.14 -15.85 0.70
N PHE A 183 -8.19 -16.41 -0.04
CA PHE A 183 -7.10 -17.23 0.50
C PHE A 183 -6.05 -16.43 1.30
N LEU A 184 -6.01 -15.09 1.15
CA LEU A 184 -5.18 -14.19 1.94
C LEU A 184 -5.86 -13.82 3.27
N TYR A 185 -7.20 -13.79 3.30
CA TYR A 185 -7.95 -13.30 4.46
C TYR A 185 -7.68 -14.13 5.73
N MET A 186 -7.42 -13.41 6.82
CA MET A 186 -7.32 -13.93 8.17
C MET A 186 -8.47 -13.41 9.04
N PRO A 187 -9.08 -14.25 9.88
CA PRO A 187 -9.96 -13.78 10.95
C PRO A 187 -9.20 -12.87 11.94
N PRO A 188 -9.85 -11.81 12.50
CA PRO A 188 -9.19 -10.85 13.39
C PRO A 188 -8.42 -11.47 14.57
N ALA A 189 -8.94 -12.56 15.13
CA ALA A 189 -8.29 -13.22 16.26
C ALA A 189 -6.99 -13.95 15.87
N GLN A 190 -6.92 -14.52 14.66
CA GLN A 190 -5.72 -15.17 14.16
C GLN A 190 -4.66 -14.13 13.80
N PHE A 191 -5.10 -13.03 13.17
CA PHE A 191 -4.21 -11.92 12.84
C PHE A 191 -3.66 -11.23 14.10
N ALA A 192 -4.45 -11.12 15.18
CA ALA A 192 -3.98 -10.63 16.47
C ALA A 192 -2.82 -11.47 17.05
N ASP A 193 -2.92 -12.81 17.04
CA ASP A 193 -1.81 -13.69 17.50
C ASP A 193 -0.58 -13.54 16.59
N PHE A 194 -0.79 -13.36 15.29
CA PHE A 194 0.30 -13.12 14.35
C PHE A 194 1.02 -11.80 14.60
N TYR A 195 0.26 -10.71 14.70
CA TYR A 195 0.80 -9.38 14.98
C TYR A 195 1.51 -9.32 16.33
N ASP A 196 0.92 -9.87 17.41
CA ASP A 196 1.55 -9.87 18.74
C ASP A 196 2.91 -10.57 18.71
N ARG A 197 3.05 -11.70 18.02
CA ARG A 197 4.34 -12.40 17.90
C ARG A 197 5.36 -11.58 17.11
N CYS A 198 4.93 -10.97 16.01
CA CYS A 198 5.77 -10.09 15.20
C CYS A 198 6.28 -8.91 16.04
N GLU A 199 5.36 -8.11 16.60
CA GLU A 199 5.67 -6.92 17.41
C GLU A 199 6.61 -7.25 18.57
N ARG A 200 6.27 -8.27 19.38
CA ARG A 200 7.09 -8.67 20.54
C ARG A 200 8.50 -9.06 20.15
N ALA A 201 8.66 -9.83 19.08
CA ALA A 201 9.97 -10.33 18.70
C ALA A 201 10.88 -9.17 18.27
N ILE A 202 10.33 -8.23 17.50
CA ILE A 202 11.05 -7.02 17.10
C ILE A 202 11.36 -6.15 18.32
N HIS A 203 10.37 -5.87 19.17
CA HIS A 203 10.54 -4.98 20.34
C HIS A 203 11.39 -5.58 21.46
N ALA A 204 11.55 -6.91 21.51
CA ALA A 204 12.49 -7.57 22.41
C ALA A 204 13.95 -7.20 22.10
N ILE A 205 14.27 -6.86 20.85
CA ILE A 205 15.61 -6.43 20.42
C ILE A 205 15.69 -4.92 20.30
N ASN A 206 14.69 -4.28 19.69
CA ASN A 206 14.62 -2.83 19.56
C ASN A 206 13.17 -2.32 19.75
N PRO A 207 12.81 -1.82 20.95
CA PRO A 207 11.45 -1.37 21.22
C PRO A 207 11.05 -0.08 20.48
N LYS A 208 11.99 0.55 19.76
CA LYS A 208 11.72 1.76 18.96
C LYS A 208 11.50 1.47 17.47
N THR A 209 11.71 0.24 17.00
CA THR A 209 11.46 -0.11 15.60
C THR A 209 9.95 -0.04 15.34
N PRO A 210 9.48 0.80 14.40
CA PRO A 210 8.08 0.83 14.00
C PRO A 210 7.62 -0.54 13.51
N THR A 211 6.53 -1.04 14.09
CA THR A 211 5.89 -2.31 13.75
C THR A 211 4.48 -2.04 13.27
N LEU A 212 4.31 -1.98 11.96
CA LEU A 212 3.04 -1.65 11.33
C LEU A 212 2.09 -2.85 11.48
N VAL A 213 0.87 -2.59 11.94
CA VAL A 213 -0.24 -3.52 11.75
C VAL A 213 -0.44 -3.64 10.24
N GLY A 214 -0.41 -4.87 9.73
CA GLY A 214 -0.31 -5.19 8.30
C GLY A 214 -1.27 -4.44 7.39
N SER A 215 -1.07 -4.54 6.07
CA SER A 215 -1.69 -3.58 5.18
C SER A 215 -3.20 -3.75 5.02
N LEU A 216 -3.90 -2.63 5.18
CA LEU A 216 -5.30 -2.46 4.80
C LEU A 216 -5.34 -2.10 3.32
N ASP A 217 -6.23 -2.72 2.53
CA ASP A 217 -6.49 -2.34 1.14
C ASP A 217 -7.95 -1.87 1.02
N PRO A 218 -8.27 -0.67 1.52
CA PRO A 218 -9.60 -0.13 1.36
C PRO A 218 -9.79 0.27 -0.10
N HIS A 219 -10.57 -0.50 -0.86
CA HIS A 219 -11.03 -0.02 -2.15
C HIS A 219 -11.91 1.23 -1.90
N VAL A 220 -11.53 2.37 -2.48
CA VAL A 220 -12.31 3.62 -2.40
C VAL A 220 -12.67 4.06 -3.80
N ALA A 221 -13.92 3.81 -4.21
CA ALA A 221 -14.49 4.39 -5.43
C ALA A 221 -15.41 5.57 -5.05
N GLY A 222 -14.86 6.78 -4.94
CA GLY A 222 -15.63 7.96 -4.54
C GLY A 222 -15.99 7.99 -3.04
N PRO A 223 -17.10 8.62 -2.63
CA PRO A 223 -17.43 8.84 -1.20
C PRO A 223 -17.98 7.59 -0.48
N ASP A 224 -17.85 6.38 -1.05
CA ASP A 224 -18.29 5.15 -0.39
C ASP A 224 -17.25 4.68 0.64
N TYR A 225 -17.38 5.20 1.87
CA TYR A 225 -16.54 4.85 3.00
C TYR A 225 -16.90 3.50 3.66
N GLN A 226 -17.88 2.74 3.16
CA GLN A 226 -18.36 1.52 3.82
C GLN A 226 -17.25 0.45 3.93
N LEU A 227 -16.44 0.28 2.89
CA LEU A 227 -15.33 -0.67 2.91
C LEU A 227 -14.26 -0.29 3.95
N MET A 228 -14.01 1.00 4.13
CA MET A 228 -13.11 1.51 5.18
C MET A 228 -13.68 1.32 6.58
N MET A 229 -14.99 1.50 6.78
CA MET A 229 -15.64 1.16 8.06
C MET A 229 -15.56 -0.34 8.37
N GLY A 230 -15.60 -1.20 7.35
CA GLY A 230 -15.31 -2.63 7.50
C GLY A 230 -13.93 -2.90 8.08
N GLN A 231 -12.91 -2.16 7.65
CA GLN A 231 -11.55 -2.23 8.20
C GLN A 231 -11.49 -1.75 9.65
N VAL A 232 -12.18 -0.66 10.00
CA VAL A 232 -12.31 -0.19 11.40
C VAL A 232 -12.92 -1.28 12.28
N ASN A 233 -13.99 -1.95 11.81
CA ASN A 233 -14.60 -3.06 12.54
C ASN A 233 -13.64 -4.25 12.70
N TYR A 234 -12.84 -4.56 11.69
CA TYR A 234 -11.80 -5.59 11.77
C TYR A 234 -10.79 -5.26 12.87
N LEU A 235 -10.25 -4.03 12.88
CA LEU A 235 -9.29 -3.56 13.87
C LEU A 235 -9.88 -3.55 15.29
N ASN A 236 -11.16 -3.21 15.45
CA ASN A 236 -11.86 -3.29 16.74
C ASN A 236 -11.96 -4.74 17.26
N GLN A 237 -12.23 -5.71 16.38
CA GLN A 237 -12.25 -7.14 16.75
C GLN A 237 -10.85 -7.68 17.08
N MET A 238 -9.84 -7.24 16.33
CA MET A 238 -8.43 -7.53 16.63
C MET A 238 -8.06 -6.98 18.00
N GLN A 239 -8.38 -5.72 18.30
CA GLN A 239 -8.15 -5.09 19.60
C GLN A 239 -8.83 -5.86 20.74
N HIS A 240 -10.08 -6.29 20.54
CA HIS A 240 -10.77 -7.12 21.53
C HIS A 240 -9.97 -8.39 21.83
N THR A 241 -9.46 -9.08 20.80
CA THR A 241 -8.63 -10.29 20.98
C THR A 241 -7.29 -10.00 21.67
N MET A 242 -6.61 -8.92 21.25
CA MET A 242 -5.36 -8.47 21.87
C MET A 242 -5.55 -8.26 23.37
N ASN A 243 -6.61 -7.56 23.76
CA ASN A 243 -6.84 -7.20 25.16
C ASN A 243 -7.34 -8.37 26.02
N THR A 244 -8.17 -9.26 25.48
CA THR A 244 -8.81 -10.33 26.25
C THR A 244 -8.04 -11.66 26.19
N THR A 245 -7.82 -12.21 25.00
CA THR A 245 -7.21 -13.52 24.79
C THR A 245 -5.70 -13.47 24.96
N LEU A 246 -5.05 -12.48 24.34
CA LEU A 246 -3.59 -12.31 24.38
C LEU A 246 -3.12 -11.51 25.60
N LYS A 247 -4.06 -11.05 26.43
CA LYS A 247 -3.83 -10.36 27.71
C LYS A 247 -2.98 -9.09 27.57
N ARG A 248 -3.14 -8.38 26.46
CA ARG A 248 -2.50 -7.08 26.19
C ARG A 248 -3.37 -5.92 26.66
N GLY A 249 -3.91 -5.97 27.88
CA GLY A 249 -5.08 -5.20 28.34
C GLY A 249 -5.13 -3.66 28.14
N SER A 250 -4.09 -3.02 27.61
CA SER A 250 -4.05 -1.61 27.22
C SER A 250 -3.75 -1.39 25.73
N TRP A 251 -3.75 -2.43 24.90
CA TRP A 251 -3.46 -2.32 23.48
C TRP A 251 -4.62 -1.63 22.77
N ASN A 252 -4.28 -0.65 21.94
CA ASN A 252 -5.22 0.15 21.17
C ASN A 252 -4.65 0.36 19.77
N TRP A 253 -5.40 -0.03 18.74
CA TRP A 253 -4.94 0.11 17.36
C TRP A 253 -4.79 1.59 16.94
N HIS A 254 -5.51 2.52 17.57
CA HIS A 254 -5.34 3.97 17.33
C HIS A 254 -3.96 4.50 17.78
N ALA A 255 -3.27 3.76 18.65
CA ALA A 255 -1.91 4.08 19.09
C ALA A 255 -0.84 3.36 18.26
N GLN A 256 -1.23 2.56 17.28
CA GLN A 256 -0.32 1.85 16.38
C GLN A 256 -0.18 2.60 15.06
N ALA A 257 0.86 2.24 14.32
CA ALA A 257 0.97 2.57 12.90
C ALA A 257 0.31 1.47 12.07
N LEU A 258 -0.52 1.86 11.10
CA LEU A 258 -1.19 0.97 10.16
C LEU A 258 -0.49 1.04 8.79
N GLY A 259 -0.30 -0.11 8.17
CA GLY A 259 0.02 -0.18 6.74
C GLY A 259 -1.23 0.03 5.89
N LEU A 260 -1.08 0.70 4.76
CA LEU A 260 -2.13 0.95 3.78
C LEU A 260 -1.63 0.60 2.38
N ILE A 261 -2.47 -0.08 1.61
CA ILE A 261 -2.35 -0.26 0.18
C ILE A 261 -3.33 0.69 -0.48
N ASP A 262 -2.83 1.44 -1.45
CA ASP A 262 -3.59 2.32 -2.31
C ASP A 262 -3.48 1.80 -3.74
N SER A 263 -4.52 1.10 -4.17
CA SER A 263 -4.56 0.37 -5.45
C SER A 263 -5.60 0.94 -6.42
N TRP A 264 -6.31 2.01 -6.06
CA TRP A 264 -7.57 2.37 -6.70
C TRP A 264 -7.61 3.77 -7.32
N TYR A 265 -7.94 3.83 -8.62
CA TYR A 265 -8.36 4.99 -9.42
C TYR A 265 -7.75 6.36 -9.06
N ASN A 266 -6.41 6.44 -9.00
CA ASN A 266 -5.69 7.70 -8.86
C ASN A 266 -5.20 8.23 -10.22
N GLY A 267 -5.17 9.55 -10.38
CA GLY A 267 -4.62 10.25 -11.55
C GLY A 267 -5.52 10.27 -12.80
N TYR A 268 -6.31 9.23 -13.04
CA TYR A 268 -7.20 9.15 -14.19
C TYR A 268 -8.41 10.08 -14.04
N ASN A 269 -8.70 10.90 -15.06
CA ASN A 269 -9.71 11.97 -15.02
C ASN A 269 -9.58 12.92 -13.81
N GLY A 270 -8.35 13.10 -13.28
CA GLY A 270 -8.09 13.97 -12.13
C GLY A 270 -8.49 13.40 -10.77
N ALA A 271 -8.83 12.11 -10.70
CA ALA A 271 -9.18 11.46 -9.43
C ALA A 271 -7.98 11.36 -8.47
N ASN A 272 -8.24 11.47 -7.17
CA ASN A 272 -7.25 11.32 -6.10
C ASN A 272 -7.93 10.65 -4.89
N ASN A 273 -8.09 9.33 -4.95
CA ASN A 273 -8.71 8.56 -3.89
C ASN A 273 -7.82 8.52 -2.65
N LEU A 274 -6.50 8.54 -2.80
CA LEU A 274 -5.59 8.54 -1.66
C LEU A 274 -5.85 9.73 -0.72
N ALA A 275 -6.19 10.91 -1.25
CA ALA A 275 -6.60 12.04 -0.43
C ALA A 275 -7.85 11.74 0.42
N GLY A 276 -8.87 11.12 -0.18
CA GLY A 276 -10.07 10.69 0.54
C GLY A 276 -9.81 9.60 1.58
N VAL A 277 -8.87 8.69 1.30
CA VAL A 277 -8.39 7.69 2.27
C VAL A 277 -7.71 8.37 3.46
N PHE A 278 -6.86 9.37 3.21
CA PHE A 278 -6.22 10.14 4.28
C PHE A 278 -7.22 10.92 5.11
N ASP A 279 -8.23 11.56 4.50
CA ASP A 279 -9.28 12.26 5.23
C ASP A 279 -10.05 11.31 6.17
N PHE A 280 -10.37 10.10 5.70
CA PHE A 280 -11.03 9.09 6.52
C PHE A 280 -10.17 8.68 7.72
N TRP A 281 -8.92 8.30 7.47
CA TRP A 281 -8.04 7.82 8.55
C TRP A 281 -7.66 8.94 9.51
N ALA A 282 -7.48 10.17 9.03
CA ALA A 282 -7.27 11.34 9.88
C ALA A 282 -8.44 11.52 10.88
N GLN A 283 -9.68 11.32 10.43
CA GLN A 283 -10.86 11.33 11.31
C GLN A 283 -10.82 10.17 12.31
N GLN A 284 -10.47 8.95 11.90
CA GLN A 284 -10.38 7.81 12.82
C GLN A 284 -9.32 8.04 13.91
N PHE A 285 -8.17 8.59 13.56
CA PHE A 285 -7.10 8.92 14.51
C PHE A 285 -7.30 10.24 15.26
N ASN A 286 -8.31 11.03 14.89
CA ASN A 286 -8.57 12.37 15.42
C ASN A 286 -7.34 13.30 15.29
N VAL A 287 -6.79 13.40 14.08
CA VAL A 287 -5.63 14.22 13.75
C VAL A 287 -5.90 15.10 12.53
N ASP A 288 -5.14 16.19 12.39
CA ASP A 288 -5.12 16.98 11.16
C ASP A 288 -4.35 16.24 10.07
N VAL A 289 -4.99 16.06 8.91
CA VAL A 289 -4.43 15.39 7.73
C VAL A 289 -3.18 16.11 7.20
N ASN A 290 -3.09 17.44 7.36
CA ASN A 290 -1.95 18.22 6.89
C ASN A 290 -0.93 18.55 8.00
N GLY A 291 -1.26 18.26 9.26
CA GLY A 291 -0.42 18.57 10.42
C GLY A 291 0.72 17.58 10.66
N GLY A 292 0.89 16.60 9.76
CA GLY A 292 1.91 15.55 9.79
C GLY A 292 1.77 14.52 10.92
N GLN A 293 0.73 14.62 11.75
CA GLN A 293 0.43 13.59 12.75
C GLN A 293 -0.06 12.30 12.10
N LEU A 294 -0.77 12.37 10.97
CA LEU A 294 -1.26 11.19 10.27
C LEU A 294 -0.12 10.22 9.90
N GLY A 295 1.05 10.74 9.48
CA GLY A 295 2.22 9.90 9.16
C GLY A 295 2.80 9.11 10.34
N LYS A 296 2.43 9.43 11.58
CA LYS A 296 2.77 8.64 12.76
C LYS A 296 1.87 7.42 12.94
N HIS A 297 0.70 7.43 12.32
CA HIS A 297 -0.36 6.42 12.46
C HIS A 297 -0.62 5.64 11.18
N LEU A 298 -0.21 6.14 10.02
CA LEU A 298 -0.53 5.56 8.74
C LEU A 298 0.67 5.62 7.80
N TRP A 299 0.99 4.50 7.16
CA TRP A 299 2.05 4.37 6.17
C TRP A 299 1.44 3.78 4.89
N VAL A 300 1.57 4.46 3.75
CA VAL A 300 1.24 3.87 2.44
C VAL A 300 2.37 2.93 2.06
N VAL A 301 2.19 1.63 2.32
CA VAL A 301 3.23 0.62 2.09
C VAL A 301 3.20 0.06 0.67
N GLU A 302 2.09 0.23 -0.05
CA GLU A 302 2.04 0.00 -1.49
C GLU A 302 1.12 1.06 -2.11
N GLY A 303 1.68 2.07 -2.77
CA GLY A 303 0.93 3.02 -3.57
C GLY A 303 1.10 2.71 -5.05
N THR A 304 0.02 2.31 -5.72
CA THR A 304 0.03 1.91 -7.13
C THR A 304 -1.16 2.49 -7.90
N ALA A 305 -1.09 2.33 -9.22
CA ALA A 305 -2.21 2.59 -10.10
C ALA A 305 -2.98 1.30 -10.36
N CYS A 306 -4.30 1.41 -10.48
CA CYS A 306 -5.06 0.34 -11.08
C CYS A 306 -4.73 0.24 -12.59
N TYR A 307 -4.48 -0.97 -13.07
CA TYR A 307 -4.25 -1.27 -14.49
C TYR A 307 -5.40 -2.11 -15.10
N LYS A 308 -6.34 -2.60 -14.29
CA LYS A 308 -7.47 -3.44 -14.70
C LYS A 308 -8.60 -3.39 -13.66
N GLY A 309 -9.86 -3.38 -14.09
CA GLY A 309 -11.02 -3.59 -13.22
C GLY A 309 -11.57 -2.36 -12.47
N CYS A 310 -10.91 -1.20 -12.57
CA CYS A 310 -11.34 0.07 -11.92
C CYS A 310 -12.00 1.06 -12.89
N GLY A 311 -12.68 0.58 -13.93
CA GLY A 311 -13.35 1.46 -14.91
C GLY A 311 -12.43 2.10 -15.94
N ILE A 312 -11.19 1.62 -16.07
CA ILE A 312 -10.31 1.93 -17.20
C ILE A 312 -10.33 0.80 -18.23
N ASP A 313 -10.08 1.12 -19.51
CA ASP A 313 -9.82 0.11 -20.54
C ASP A 313 -8.41 -0.45 -20.39
N GLY A 314 -8.28 -1.54 -19.64
CA GLY A 314 -7.00 -2.24 -19.45
C GLY A 314 -6.45 -2.90 -20.71
N THR A 315 -7.19 -2.90 -21.83
CA THR A 315 -6.71 -3.41 -23.13
C THR A 315 -6.08 -2.34 -24.01
N ASP A 316 -6.27 -1.06 -23.68
CA ASP A 316 -5.63 0.07 -24.35
C ASP A 316 -4.31 0.45 -23.65
N PRO A 317 -3.15 0.20 -24.28
CA PRO A 317 -1.85 0.54 -23.70
C PRO A 317 -1.68 2.03 -23.39
N ALA A 318 -2.31 2.92 -24.17
CA ALA A 318 -2.23 4.35 -23.94
C ALA A 318 -2.97 4.74 -22.66
N THR A 319 -4.21 4.27 -22.50
CA THR A 319 -4.98 4.46 -21.26
C THR A 319 -4.22 3.95 -20.04
N VAL A 320 -3.69 2.72 -20.08
CA VAL A 320 -2.91 2.15 -18.97
C VAL A 320 -1.68 2.97 -18.65
N ALA A 321 -0.94 3.43 -19.68
CA ALA A 321 0.25 4.25 -19.50
C ALA A 321 -0.05 5.61 -18.85
N ILE A 322 -1.13 6.27 -19.29
CA ILE A 322 -1.58 7.57 -18.76
C ILE A 322 -1.99 7.42 -17.29
N VAL A 323 -2.84 6.42 -16.99
CA VAL A 323 -3.31 6.15 -15.61
C VAL A 323 -2.11 5.89 -14.71
N HIS A 324 -1.17 5.06 -15.15
CA HIS A 324 -0.02 4.67 -14.34
C HIS A 324 0.89 5.85 -13.97
N ILE A 325 1.29 6.66 -14.95
CA ILE A 325 2.19 7.79 -14.68
C ILE A 325 1.52 8.89 -13.86
N LEU A 326 0.23 9.16 -14.11
CA LEU A 326 -0.51 10.17 -13.35
C LEU A 326 -0.76 9.71 -11.90
N ALA A 327 -1.07 8.43 -11.68
CA ALA A 327 -1.21 7.86 -10.34
C ALA A 327 0.12 7.88 -9.57
N LEU A 328 1.24 7.51 -10.21
CA LEU A 328 2.57 7.60 -9.60
C LEU A 328 2.83 9.01 -9.07
N ILE A 329 2.57 10.02 -9.90
CA ILE A 329 2.74 11.42 -9.55
C ILE A 329 1.79 11.84 -8.43
N SER A 330 0.48 11.62 -8.61
CA SER A 330 -0.53 12.10 -7.67
C SER A 330 -0.40 11.45 -6.29
N ASN A 331 -0.04 10.16 -6.22
CA ASN A 331 0.14 9.43 -4.98
C ASN A 331 1.36 9.93 -4.20
N ALA A 332 2.48 10.15 -4.89
CA ALA A 332 3.69 10.70 -4.28
C ALA A 332 3.44 12.12 -3.75
N GLU A 333 2.85 13.01 -4.55
CA GLU A 333 2.52 14.38 -4.11
C GLU A 333 1.53 14.40 -2.94
N THR A 334 0.50 13.55 -2.98
CA THR A 334 -0.51 13.49 -1.92
C THR A 334 0.10 13.03 -0.59
N SER A 335 0.96 12.01 -0.62
CA SER A 335 1.66 11.53 0.57
C SER A 335 2.66 12.54 1.11
N LEU A 336 3.42 13.21 0.25
CA LEU A 336 4.35 14.27 0.64
C LEU A 336 3.63 15.46 1.30
N ARG A 337 2.45 15.85 0.81
CA ARG A 337 1.62 16.91 1.40
C ARG A 337 1.08 16.52 2.78
N ALA A 338 0.60 15.29 2.93
CA ALA A 338 0.08 14.79 4.20
C ALA A 338 1.19 14.39 5.20
N HIS A 339 2.46 14.42 4.77
CA HIS A 339 3.62 13.94 5.52
C HIS A 339 3.47 12.48 5.97
N VAL A 340 2.86 11.67 5.10
CA VAL A 340 2.64 10.24 5.32
C VAL A 340 3.76 9.45 4.64
N PRO A 341 4.42 8.50 5.34
CA PRO A 341 5.36 7.57 4.73
C PRO A 341 4.77 6.88 3.51
N TYR A 342 5.51 6.84 2.40
CA TYR A 342 5.00 6.32 1.13
C TYR A 342 6.00 5.42 0.44
N PHE A 343 5.50 4.28 -0.04
CA PHE A 343 6.26 3.28 -0.80
C PHE A 343 5.54 3.02 -2.11
N HIS A 344 6.18 3.41 -3.22
CA HIS A 344 5.62 3.15 -4.54
C HIS A 344 5.63 1.65 -4.84
N PHE A 345 4.49 1.12 -5.28
CA PHE A 345 4.37 -0.23 -5.78
C PHE A 345 4.10 -0.21 -7.30
N SER A 346 4.91 -0.84 -8.14
CA SER A 346 6.03 -1.74 -7.83
C SER A 346 7.37 -1.20 -8.34
N GLY A 347 8.48 -1.78 -7.88
CA GLY A 347 9.79 -1.50 -8.46
C GLY A 347 9.92 -1.97 -9.91
N ARG A 348 9.33 -3.12 -10.24
CA ARG A 348 9.31 -3.72 -11.57
C ARG A 348 7.91 -4.16 -11.94
N ASP A 349 7.61 -4.17 -13.23
CA ASP A 349 6.40 -4.82 -13.74
C ASP A 349 6.29 -6.25 -13.22
N ILE A 350 5.05 -6.76 -13.18
CA ILE A 350 4.75 -8.08 -12.63
C ILE A 350 4.14 -8.94 -13.73
N GLN A 351 4.67 -10.15 -13.88
CA GLN A 351 4.11 -11.18 -14.76
C GLN A 351 3.54 -12.31 -13.90
N GLN A 352 2.25 -12.58 -14.05
CA GLN A 352 1.58 -13.74 -13.47
C GLN A 352 1.00 -14.61 -14.60
N PRO A 353 0.67 -15.89 -14.36
CA PRO A 353 0.01 -16.71 -15.37
C PRO A 353 -1.30 -16.07 -15.85
N GLY A 354 -1.34 -15.67 -17.13
CA GLY A 354 -2.53 -15.06 -17.74
C GLY A 354 -2.75 -13.57 -17.42
N ASP A 355 -1.82 -12.91 -16.73
CA ASP A 355 -1.92 -11.47 -16.41
C ASP A 355 -0.56 -10.78 -16.44
N TYR A 356 -0.51 -9.58 -17.00
CA TYR A 356 0.67 -8.73 -17.01
C TYR A 356 0.30 -7.37 -16.42
N ALA A 357 0.96 -7.00 -15.34
CA ALA A 357 0.74 -5.74 -14.63
C ALA A 357 1.91 -4.79 -14.95
N PRO A 358 1.73 -3.83 -15.88
CA PRO A 358 2.78 -2.89 -16.28
C PRO A 358 2.87 -1.71 -15.29
N ILE A 359 2.85 -2.01 -13.99
CA ILE A 359 2.74 -1.03 -12.90
C ILE A 359 4.08 -0.71 -12.23
N GLY A 360 5.19 -1.26 -12.73
CA GLY A 360 6.51 -0.97 -12.17
C GLY A 360 7.12 0.32 -12.70
N VAL A 361 8.01 0.96 -11.94
CA VAL A 361 8.86 2.05 -12.49
C VAL A 361 9.96 1.55 -13.44
N LEU A 362 10.27 0.25 -13.36
CA LEU A 362 11.10 -0.49 -14.30
C LEU A 362 10.27 -1.59 -14.96
N ASN A 363 10.70 -2.06 -16.12
CA ASN A 363 10.06 -3.21 -16.77
C ASN A 363 10.44 -4.54 -16.10
N LEU A 364 9.86 -5.66 -16.59
CA LEU A 364 10.13 -7.02 -16.10
C LEU A 364 11.63 -7.36 -16.01
N ASN A 365 12.43 -6.83 -16.94
CA ASN A 365 13.87 -7.07 -17.03
C ASN A 365 14.71 -6.09 -16.20
N GLY A 366 14.09 -5.25 -15.37
CA GLY A 366 14.76 -4.22 -14.58
C GLY A 366 15.30 -3.05 -15.40
N ARG A 367 14.78 -2.82 -16.61
CA ARG A 367 15.18 -1.66 -17.44
C ARG A 367 14.23 -0.49 -17.23
N ALA A 368 14.75 0.72 -17.40
CA ALA A 368 13.96 1.94 -17.28
C ALA A 368 12.75 1.95 -18.25
N LYS A 369 11.65 2.54 -17.79
CA LYS A 369 10.45 2.83 -18.58
C LYS A 369 10.38 4.33 -18.86
N GLY A 370 9.93 4.71 -20.06
CA GLY A 370 9.62 6.10 -20.36
C GLY A 370 8.47 6.59 -19.50
N LEU A 371 8.32 7.92 -19.33
CA LEU A 371 7.18 8.49 -18.60
C LEU A 371 5.85 7.91 -19.08
N ARG A 372 5.68 7.83 -20.41
CA ARG A 372 4.64 7.07 -21.10
C ARG A 372 5.20 5.75 -21.59
N GLN A 373 4.86 4.67 -20.91
CA GLN A 373 5.43 3.33 -21.14
C GLN A 373 4.98 2.68 -22.47
N ASP A 374 3.91 3.19 -23.07
CA ASP A 374 3.44 2.87 -24.41
C ASP A 374 4.31 3.52 -25.51
N HIS A 375 5.24 4.40 -25.14
CA HIS A 375 6.19 5.06 -26.04
C HIS A 375 7.65 4.80 -25.64
N SER A 376 8.57 5.07 -26.58
CA SER A 376 10.01 5.02 -26.31
C SER A 376 10.44 6.06 -25.28
N ILE A 377 11.47 5.75 -24.48
CA ILE A 377 12.08 6.71 -23.54
C ILE A 377 12.46 8.00 -24.27
N GLY A 378 12.09 9.14 -23.70
CA GLY A 378 12.37 10.47 -24.27
C GLY A 378 11.31 11.00 -25.23
N ALA A 379 10.30 10.20 -25.60
CA ALA A 379 9.13 10.71 -26.34
C ALA A 379 8.37 11.78 -25.54
N TYR A 380 8.37 11.63 -24.21
CA TYR A 380 7.86 12.61 -23.26
C TYR A 380 8.97 12.98 -22.28
N SER A 381 8.96 14.23 -21.84
CA SER A 381 9.85 14.73 -20.80
C SER A 381 9.14 15.75 -19.94
N LEU A 382 9.53 15.83 -18.67
CA LEU A 382 9.08 16.88 -17.75
C LEU A 382 10.31 17.64 -17.25
N THR A 383 10.20 18.95 -17.15
CA THR A 383 11.24 19.78 -16.52
C THR A 383 10.77 20.24 -15.16
N LEU A 384 11.30 19.60 -14.12
CA LEU A 384 10.95 19.89 -12.73
C LEU A 384 11.85 21.00 -12.17
N THR A 385 11.30 21.78 -11.24
CA THR A 385 12.04 22.82 -10.52
C THR A 385 12.40 22.32 -9.13
N CYS A 386 13.68 22.13 -8.87
CA CYS A 386 14.22 21.66 -7.59
C CYS A 386 14.75 22.83 -6.74
N ALA A 387 15.29 22.51 -5.56
CA ALA A 387 15.93 23.48 -4.68
C ALA A 387 16.92 24.41 -5.41
N ASN A 388 16.96 25.68 -4.98
CA ASN A 388 17.76 26.75 -5.59
C ASN A 388 17.38 27.06 -7.05
N ASN A 389 16.11 26.87 -7.42
CA ASN A 389 15.59 27.05 -8.78
C ASN A 389 16.34 26.23 -9.84
N LYS A 390 16.92 25.10 -9.45
CA LYS A 390 17.59 24.20 -10.39
C LYS A 390 16.55 23.45 -11.21
N HIS A 391 16.58 23.61 -12.52
CA HIS A 391 15.73 22.85 -13.43
C HIS A 391 16.37 21.50 -13.78
N VAL A 392 15.58 20.42 -13.70
CA VAL A 392 16.00 19.07 -14.05
C VAL A 392 14.99 18.44 -14.99
N THR A 393 15.43 18.02 -16.17
CA THR A 393 14.60 17.27 -17.12
C THR A 393 14.65 15.78 -16.80
N VAL A 394 13.48 15.15 -16.76
CA VAL A 394 13.31 13.71 -16.55
C VAL A 394 12.57 13.09 -17.73
N THR A 395 12.91 11.84 -18.06
CA THR A 395 12.33 11.09 -19.18
C THR A 395 11.86 9.69 -18.79
N THR A 396 12.09 9.27 -17.54
CA THR A 396 11.72 7.95 -17.03
C THR A 396 10.88 8.02 -15.75
N GLN A 397 10.10 6.98 -15.50
CA GLN A 397 9.23 6.89 -14.32
C GLN A 397 10.02 6.92 -13.00
N LEU A 398 11.16 6.20 -12.94
CA LEU A 398 12.04 6.25 -11.76
C LEU A 398 12.63 7.64 -11.54
N GLN A 399 13.03 8.35 -12.61
CA GLN A 399 13.58 9.70 -12.47
C GLN A 399 12.54 10.68 -11.91
N VAL A 400 11.29 10.65 -12.40
CA VAL A 400 10.25 11.53 -11.86
C VAL A 400 9.95 11.18 -10.39
N LEU A 401 9.85 9.90 -10.04
CA LEU A 401 9.61 9.48 -8.65
C LEU A 401 10.69 10.00 -7.70
N VAL A 402 11.96 9.80 -8.04
CA VAL A 402 13.11 10.28 -7.24
C VAL A 402 13.06 11.80 -7.10
N ARG A 403 12.73 12.54 -8.16
CA ARG A 403 12.65 14.01 -8.10
C ARG A 403 11.47 14.51 -7.27
N LEU A 404 10.35 13.79 -7.26
CA LEU A 404 9.24 14.09 -6.36
C LEU A 404 9.65 13.86 -4.90
N TYR A 405 10.37 12.77 -4.61
CA TYR A 405 10.90 12.49 -3.26
C TYR A 405 11.92 13.56 -2.82
N ASP A 406 12.72 14.09 -3.75
CA ASP A 406 13.59 15.26 -3.56
C ASP A 406 12.82 16.59 -3.44
N ARG A 407 11.48 16.56 -3.43
CA ARG A 407 10.57 17.72 -3.35
C ARG A 407 10.74 18.71 -4.50
N CYS A 408 11.12 18.24 -5.68
CA CYS A 408 11.07 19.06 -6.88
C CYS A 408 9.63 19.28 -7.34
N ALA A 409 9.30 20.50 -7.75
CA ALA A 409 7.99 20.87 -8.26
C ALA A 409 7.83 20.46 -9.73
N LEU A 410 6.68 19.88 -10.07
CA LEU A 410 6.28 19.57 -11.44
C LEU A 410 5.99 20.84 -12.25
N PRO A 411 6.15 20.81 -13.57
CA PRO A 411 5.64 21.88 -14.41
C PRO A 411 4.09 21.92 -14.35
N PRO A 412 3.43 23.09 -14.35
CA PRO A 412 1.98 23.19 -14.16
C PRO A 412 1.13 22.41 -15.16
N ASP A 413 1.67 22.14 -16.35
CA ASP A 413 1.02 21.44 -17.46
C ASP A 413 1.42 19.96 -17.58
N TYR A 414 2.07 19.38 -16.56
CA TYR A 414 2.54 17.98 -16.60
C TYR A 414 1.44 16.98 -16.98
N ALA A 415 0.22 17.18 -16.46
CA ALA A 415 -0.90 16.29 -16.75
C ALA A 415 -1.30 16.35 -18.23
N THR A 416 -1.35 17.56 -18.79
CA THR A 416 -1.62 17.78 -20.22
C THR A 416 -0.52 17.19 -21.09
N ILE A 417 0.75 17.33 -20.71
CA ILE A 417 1.89 16.72 -21.42
C ILE A 417 1.78 15.20 -21.44
N LEU A 418 1.36 14.59 -20.33
CA LEU A 418 1.32 13.14 -20.19
C LEU A 418 0.04 12.49 -20.72
N SER A 419 -1.05 13.25 -20.84
CA SER A 419 -2.35 12.74 -21.31
C SER A 419 -2.59 12.92 -22.82
N ASN A 420 -1.86 13.83 -23.46
CA ASN A 420 -1.82 13.95 -24.92
C ASN A 420 -0.77 13.00 -25.52
#